data_AF-A0A842SWN1-F1
#
_entry.id   AF-A0A842SWN1-F1
#
_cell.length_a   1.000
_cell.length_b   1.000
_cell.length_c   1.000
_cell.angle_alpha   90.00
_cell.angle_beta   90.00
_cell.angle_gamma   90.00
#
_symmetry.space_group_name_H-M   'P 1'
#
loop_
_entity.id
_entity.type
_entity.pdbx_description
1 polymer ?
#
loop_
_entity_poly.entity_id
_entity_poly.type
_entity_poly.pdbx_seq_one_letter_code
_entity_poly.pdbx_strand_id
1 'polypeptide(L)'
;MKFQVFFLLGLLLSAGCVAEEPADNQTINDSQGNASANNSAENITSFEECVQAGYPVMESYPRQCRTPDGKTFESLSDRFEISKNTSCNEDSDCLLVNRELGFSCCWAGVCEAVNYSEDKWIAVNRKWFNESREQYCPRNCGPRPPCFVEPLNINYSARCIGNQCEKVPNIRKNVSPGNFSTNESRNETSAEPEGIYFADDRYVLVLGDVVLPAYDSVCGAFSVRDSSNLSVVDNLLICEGNSQTWISPEGQEYRIVVVEVAAGYTKEVKWAEVIIYG
;
A
#
# COMPACT_ATOMS: atom_id res chain seq x y z
N MET A 1 22.84 -37.21 -8.10
CA MET A 1 23.29 -36.92 -9.48
C MET A 1 24.00 -35.57 -9.46
N LYS A 2 25.31 -35.55 -9.76
CA LYS A 2 26.16 -34.34 -9.76
C LYS A 2 26.20 -33.77 -11.18
N PHE A 3 25.82 -32.51 -11.36
CA PHE A 3 26.06 -31.76 -12.59
C PHE A 3 27.02 -30.61 -12.26
N GLN A 4 28.29 -30.77 -12.66
CA GLN A 4 29.23 -29.66 -12.80
C GLN A 4 29.10 -29.15 -14.24
N VAL A 5 28.90 -27.85 -14.41
CA VAL A 5 29.11 -27.17 -15.69
C VAL A 5 30.03 -25.98 -15.44
N PHE A 6 31.24 -26.12 -15.97
CA PHE A 6 32.24 -25.08 -16.16
C PHE A 6 31.76 -24.13 -17.27
N PHE A 7 31.86 -22.81 -17.06
CA PHE A 7 32.01 -21.87 -18.18
C PHE A 7 33.00 -20.74 -17.83
N LEU A 8 34.21 -20.98 -18.31
CA LEU A 8 35.22 -20.08 -18.89
C LEU A 8 35.19 -18.57 -18.59
N LEU A 9 36.32 -18.16 -18.00
CA LEU A 9 36.97 -16.85 -18.12
C LEU A 9 37.00 -16.33 -19.57
N GLY A 10 36.67 -15.04 -19.73
CA GLY A 10 36.98 -14.24 -20.91
C GLY A 10 37.60 -12.90 -20.49
N LEU A 11 38.93 -12.90 -20.39
CA LEU A 11 39.80 -11.76 -20.15
C LEU A 11 39.96 -10.97 -21.47
N LEU A 12 39.75 -9.65 -21.48
CA LEU A 12 40.25 -8.78 -22.55
C LEU A 12 40.70 -7.43 -21.96
N LEU A 13 42.02 -7.32 -21.78
CA LEU A 13 42.73 -6.07 -21.64
C LEU A 13 42.64 -5.28 -22.94
N SER A 14 42.43 -3.97 -22.85
CA SER A 14 43.08 -3.03 -23.77
C SER A 14 43.61 -1.84 -22.98
N ALA A 15 44.94 -1.75 -22.96
CA ALA A 15 45.70 -0.60 -22.52
C ALA A 15 45.73 0.45 -23.65
N GLY A 16 45.63 1.72 -23.30
CA GLY A 16 45.80 2.84 -24.22
C GLY A 16 46.32 4.06 -23.47
N CYS A 17 47.65 4.17 -23.39
CA CYS A 17 48.38 5.39 -23.01
C CYS A 17 48.50 6.31 -24.24
N VAL A 18 48.28 7.62 -24.10
CA VAL A 18 48.94 8.65 -24.95
C VAL A 18 49.19 9.93 -24.15
N ALA A 19 50.48 10.17 -23.92
CA ALA A 19 51.29 11.40 -23.93
C ALA A 19 50.81 12.75 -23.32
N GLU A 20 51.67 13.24 -22.41
CA GLU A 20 51.94 14.61 -21.99
C GLU A 20 52.53 15.51 -23.11
N GLU A 21 52.34 16.84 -22.98
CA GLU A 21 53.34 17.94 -22.99
C GLU A 21 52.64 19.33 -23.22
N PRO A 22 53.28 20.50 -23.05
CA PRO A 22 53.49 21.19 -21.78
C PRO A 22 52.87 22.62 -21.76
N ALA A 23 53.11 23.31 -20.65
CA ALA A 23 52.67 24.65 -20.25
C ALA A 23 52.64 25.74 -21.33
N ASP A 24 51.62 26.61 -21.23
CA ASP A 24 51.89 28.04 -21.30
C ASP A 24 51.06 28.85 -20.31
N ASN A 25 51.76 29.87 -19.83
CA ASN A 25 51.55 30.76 -18.71
C ASN A 25 50.76 31.99 -19.15
N GLN A 26 49.70 32.37 -18.43
CA GLN A 26 49.54 33.75 -17.94
C GLN A 26 48.30 33.96 -17.06
N THR A 27 48.63 34.46 -15.87
CA THR A 27 47.80 34.98 -14.81
C THR A 27 47.12 36.29 -15.22
N ILE A 28 45.79 36.38 -15.12
CA ILE A 28 45.11 37.66 -14.80
C ILE A 28 44.07 37.36 -13.71
N ASN A 29 44.32 37.97 -12.55
CA ASN A 29 43.43 38.02 -11.40
C ASN A 29 42.23 38.90 -11.73
N ASP A 30 41.03 38.35 -11.59
CA ASP A 30 39.84 39.12 -11.20
C ASP A 30 39.05 38.31 -10.16
N SER A 31 39.11 38.83 -8.92
CA SER A 31 38.04 38.81 -7.91
C SER A 31 37.19 37.55 -7.74
N GLN A 32 37.71 36.65 -6.88
CA GLN A 32 37.02 35.98 -5.77
C GLN A 32 35.48 36.01 -5.74
N GLY A 33 34.90 34.91 -6.23
CA GLY A 33 33.51 34.51 -5.96
C GLY A 33 33.17 33.10 -6.43
N ASN A 34 34.16 32.24 -6.70
CA ASN A 34 33.95 30.93 -7.32
C ASN A 34 34.55 29.82 -6.46
N ALA A 35 33.94 29.59 -5.30
CA ALA A 35 34.27 28.48 -4.42
C ALA A 35 33.28 27.34 -4.65
N SER A 36 33.82 26.21 -5.10
CA SER A 36 33.31 24.87 -4.81
C SER A 36 32.02 24.38 -5.53
N ALA A 37 32.05 24.33 -6.87
CA ALA A 37 31.07 23.58 -7.67
C ALA A 37 31.55 22.18 -8.14
N ASN A 38 32.80 21.77 -7.84
CA ASN A 38 33.39 20.54 -8.38
C ASN A 38 33.30 19.29 -7.48
N ASN A 39 32.62 19.37 -6.33
CA ASN A 39 32.45 18.20 -5.43
C ASN A 39 30.99 17.75 -5.27
N SER A 40 30.03 18.34 -5.99
CA SER A 40 28.63 17.93 -5.93
C SER A 40 28.25 16.80 -6.90
N ALA A 41 29.02 16.58 -7.98
CA ALA A 41 28.68 15.60 -9.01
C ALA A 41 28.79 14.13 -8.54
N GLU A 42 29.63 13.82 -7.56
CA GLU A 42 29.82 12.44 -7.09
C GLU A 42 28.65 11.91 -6.25
N ASN A 43 27.85 12.80 -5.64
CA ASN A 43 26.81 12.41 -4.66
C ASN A 43 25.38 12.50 -5.19
N ILE A 44 25.18 12.74 -6.50
CA ILE A 44 23.82 12.78 -7.05
C ILE A 44 23.33 11.36 -7.28
N THR A 45 22.19 11.04 -6.69
CA THR A 45 21.57 9.70 -6.72
C THR A 45 20.16 9.73 -7.31
N SER A 46 19.58 10.92 -7.50
CA SER A 46 18.21 11.10 -8.00
C SER A 46 18.11 12.17 -9.09
N PHE A 47 16.98 12.15 -9.82
CA PHE A 47 16.66 13.17 -10.81
C PHE A 47 16.46 14.54 -10.15
N GLU A 48 15.79 14.60 -9.00
CA GLU A 48 15.51 15.82 -8.26
C GLU A 48 16.82 16.50 -7.80
N GLU A 49 17.77 15.73 -7.27
CA GLU A 49 19.10 16.23 -6.91
C GLU A 49 19.86 16.75 -8.15
N CYS A 50 19.75 16.06 -9.28
CA CYS A 50 20.37 16.47 -10.54
C CYS A 50 19.82 17.83 -11.02
N VAL A 51 18.50 18.03 -10.96
CA VAL A 51 17.85 19.30 -11.33
C VAL A 51 18.21 20.41 -10.34
N GLN A 52 18.19 20.10 -9.03
CA GLN A 52 18.54 21.07 -7.99
C GLN A 52 20.00 21.53 -8.08
N ALA A 53 20.89 20.66 -8.57
CA ALA A 53 22.28 20.99 -8.89
C ALA A 53 22.44 21.83 -10.17
N GLY A 54 21.35 22.14 -10.89
CA GLY A 54 21.34 23.01 -12.07
C GLY A 54 21.79 22.32 -13.37
N TYR A 55 21.80 20.99 -13.40
CA TYR A 55 22.18 20.24 -14.60
C TYR A 55 21.07 20.26 -15.66
N PRO A 56 21.42 20.13 -16.96
CA PRO A 56 20.46 20.18 -18.03
C PRO A 56 19.47 19.02 -17.97
N VAL A 57 18.18 19.37 -17.99
CA VAL A 57 17.08 18.43 -18.22
C VAL A 57 16.84 18.33 -19.72
N MET A 58 16.88 17.12 -20.25
CA MET A 58 16.57 16.81 -21.63
C MET A 58 15.06 16.72 -21.81
N GLU A 59 14.56 17.27 -22.92
CA GLU A 59 13.15 17.17 -23.34
C GLU A 59 12.84 15.76 -23.89
N SER A 60 13.06 14.73 -23.08
CA SER A 60 12.69 13.35 -23.33
C SER A 60 11.49 12.95 -22.46
N TYR A 61 10.83 11.84 -22.79
CA TYR A 61 9.82 11.23 -21.92
C TYR A 61 10.17 9.77 -21.62
N PRO A 62 10.41 9.40 -20.35
CA PRO A 62 10.43 10.27 -19.16
C PRO A 62 11.52 11.36 -19.22
N ARG A 63 11.37 12.47 -18.47
CA ARG A 63 12.41 13.51 -18.42
C ARG A 63 13.70 12.92 -17.87
N GLN A 64 14.81 13.37 -18.43
CA GLN A 64 16.14 12.91 -18.06
C GLN A 64 17.02 14.10 -17.68
N CYS A 65 17.78 13.99 -16.61
CA CYS A 65 18.76 15.00 -16.19
C CYS A 65 20.17 14.44 -16.37
N ARG A 66 21.05 15.18 -17.06
CA ARG A 66 22.38 14.70 -17.45
C ARG A 66 23.49 15.50 -16.76
N THR A 67 24.37 14.80 -16.04
CA THR A 67 25.52 15.37 -15.37
C THR A 67 26.74 15.49 -16.30
N PRO A 68 27.76 16.32 -15.99
CA PRO A 68 28.94 16.53 -16.83
C PRO A 68 29.82 15.29 -16.99
N ASP A 69 29.81 14.38 -16.00
CA ASP A 69 30.48 13.08 -16.06
C ASP A 69 29.73 12.06 -16.96
N GLY A 70 28.59 12.46 -17.53
CA GLY A 70 27.81 11.66 -18.48
C GLY A 70 26.76 10.75 -17.84
N LYS A 71 26.59 10.75 -16.51
CA LYS A 71 25.48 10.03 -15.89
C LYS A 71 24.15 10.70 -16.26
N THR A 72 23.11 9.88 -16.32
CA THR A 72 21.75 10.32 -16.62
C THR A 72 20.82 9.78 -15.56
N PHE A 73 20.02 10.66 -14.98
CA PHE A 73 18.99 10.33 -13.99
C PHE A 73 17.63 10.53 -14.65
N GLU A 74 16.71 9.58 -14.47
CA GLU A 74 15.36 9.66 -15.06
C GLU A 74 14.34 10.07 -14.00
N SER A 75 13.37 10.88 -14.38
CA SER A 75 12.24 11.22 -13.53
C SER A 75 11.33 10.01 -13.33
N LEU A 76 11.27 9.48 -12.11
CA LEU A 76 10.38 8.38 -11.76
C LEU A 76 8.89 8.78 -11.81
N SER A 77 8.58 10.05 -11.55
CA SER A 77 7.22 10.57 -11.58
C SER A 77 6.65 10.58 -13.00
N ASP A 78 7.46 10.95 -14.00
CA ASP A 78 7.06 10.88 -15.41
C ASP A 78 6.92 9.44 -15.90
N ARG A 79 7.75 8.52 -15.37
CA ARG A 79 7.62 7.09 -15.69
C ARG A 79 6.31 6.50 -15.16
N PHE A 80 5.71 7.11 -14.14
CA PHE A 80 4.42 6.67 -13.59
C PHE A 80 3.20 7.14 -14.36
N GLU A 81 3.38 8.09 -15.27
CA GLU A 81 2.35 8.43 -16.25
C GLU A 81 2.27 7.43 -17.41
N ILE A 82 3.05 6.32 -17.37
CA ILE A 82 2.84 5.15 -18.24
C ILE A 82 1.44 4.57 -17.97
N SER A 83 0.46 5.08 -18.74
CA SER A 83 -0.92 4.61 -18.89
C SER A 83 -1.50 3.95 -17.64
N LYS A 84 -1.66 4.75 -16.58
CA LYS A 84 -2.47 4.37 -15.42
C LYS A 84 -3.78 3.80 -15.93
N ASN A 85 -3.97 2.49 -15.79
CA ASN A 85 -5.25 1.91 -16.15
C ASN A 85 -6.24 2.21 -15.02
N THR A 86 -7.23 3.05 -15.31
CA THR A 86 -8.35 3.33 -14.41
C THR A 86 -9.58 2.51 -14.76
N SER A 87 -9.59 1.69 -15.82
CA SER A 87 -10.78 0.94 -16.21
C SER A 87 -11.26 0.02 -15.08
N CYS A 88 -12.55 -0.03 -14.81
CA CYS A 88 -13.15 -0.94 -13.82
C CYS A 88 -14.57 -1.33 -14.26
N ASN A 89 -15.06 -2.44 -13.71
CA ASN A 89 -16.45 -2.85 -13.82
C ASN A 89 -17.18 -2.71 -12.47
N GLU A 90 -16.46 -2.88 -11.36
CA GLU A 90 -17.00 -2.80 -10.00
C GLU A 90 -16.01 -2.16 -9.01
N ASP A 91 -16.50 -1.73 -7.84
CA ASP A 91 -15.70 -1.04 -6.81
C ASP A 91 -14.50 -1.90 -6.34
N SER A 92 -14.64 -3.23 -6.32
CA SER A 92 -13.59 -4.21 -6.00
C SER A 92 -12.40 -4.20 -6.96
N ASP A 93 -12.61 -3.76 -8.20
CA ASP A 93 -11.55 -3.60 -9.20
C ASP A 93 -10.62 -2.42 -8.88
N CYS A 94 -11.00 -1.54 -7.97
CA CYS A 94 -10.26 -0.33 -7.67
C CYS A 94 -9.45 -0.44 -6.37
N LEU A 95 -8.31 0.24 -6.32
CA LEU A 95 -7.55 0.44 -5.09
C LEU A 95 -6.80 1.78 -5.09
N LEU A 96 -6.49 2.30 -3.90
CA LEU A 96 -5.69 3.52 -3.74
C LEU A 96 -4.20 3.17 -3.66
N VAL A 97 -3.40 3.83 -4.47
CA VAL A 97 -1.93 3.70 -4.50
C VAL A 97 -1.27 5.05 -4.28
N ASN A 98 -0.12 5.03 -3.61
CA ASN A 98 0.70 6.23 -3.49
C ASN A 98 1.56 6.37 -4.75
N ARG A 99 1.26 7.38 -5.56
CA ARG A 99 1.94 7.66 -6.84
C ARG A 99 3.44 7.92 -6.67
N GLU A 100 3.88 8.43 -5.52
CA GLU A 100 5.29 8.77 -5.26
C GLU A 100 6.11 7.52 -4.95
N LEU A 101 5.48 6.48 -4.40
CA LEU A 101 6.11 5.18 -4.15
C LEU A 101 6.02 4.24 -5.37
N GLY A 102 5.34 4.69 -6.42
CA GLY A 102 5.13 3.94 -7.63
C GLY A 102 4.37 2.63 -7.40
N PHE A 103 5.02 1.50 -7.69
CA PHE A 103 4.46 0.16 -7.52
C PHE A 103 4.66 -0.38 -6.09
N SER A 104 5.20 0.43 -5.18
CA SER A 104 5.58 0.03 -3.81
C SER A 104 6.33 -1.31 -3.83
N CYS A 105 7.39 -1.37 -4.62
CA CYS A 105 8.22 -2.56 -4.70
C CYS A 105 8.86 -2.82 -3.34
N CYS A 106 8.85 -4.10 -2.92
CA CYS A 106 9.38 -4.52 -1.63
C CYS A 106 8.67 -3.87 -0.44
N TRP A 107 9.41 -3.06 0.34
CA TRP A 107 8.95 -2.44 1.59
C TRP A 107 8.80 -0.93 1.45
N ALA A 108 8.82 -0.39 0.22
CA ALA A 108 8.67 1.04 -0.03
C ALA A 108 7.33 1.55 0.53
N GLY A 109 7.42 2.49 1.48
CA GLY A 109 6.29 3.07 2.20
C GLY A 109 5.61 2.18 3.22
N VAL A 110 6.14 0.99 3.54
CA VAL A 110 5.50 0.09 4.53
C VAL A 110 5.47 0.68 5.94
N CYS A 111 6.37 1.63 6.22
CA CYS A 111 6.47 2.33 7.50
C CYS A 111 5.97 3.78 7.43
N GLU A 112 5.40 4.20 6.30
CA GLU A 112 4.80 5.52 6.18
C GLU A 112 3.34 5.47 6.65
N ALA A 113 2.94 6.48 7.41
CA ALA A 113 1.54 6.60 7.82
C ALA A 113 0.64 6.75 6.58
N VAL A 114 -0.45 5.98 6.54
CA VAL A 114 -1.40 6.01 5.43
C VAL A 114 -2.41 7.13 5.65
N ASN A 115 -2.38 8.13 4.78
CA ASN A 115 -3.31 9.26 4.79
C ASN A 115 -3.90 9.44 3.38
N TYR A 116 -5.04 8.79 3.11
CA TYR A 116 -5.66 8.79 1.79
C TYR A 116 -6.22 10.17 1.36
N SER A 117 -6.25 11.15 2.26
CA SER A 117 -6.63 12.52 1.92
C SER A 117 -5.59 13.25 1.07
N GLU A 118 -4.34 12.80 1.07
CA GLU A 118 -3.27 13.44 0.30
C GLU A 118 -3.41 13.18 -1.21
N ASP A 119 -3.01 14.15 -2.02
CA ASP A 119 -3.10 14.11 -3.49
C ASP A 119 -2.22 13.04 -4.13
N LYS A 120 -1.18 12.58 -3.42
CA LYS A 120 -0.33 11.49 -3.87
C LYS A 120 -1.07 10.15 -3.94
N TRP A 121 -2.19 10.00 -3.23
CA TRP A 121 -3.03 8.81 -3.33
C TRP A 121 -3.99 8.93 -4.50
N ILE A 122 -3.90 7.98 -5.43
CA ILE A 122 -4.72 7.91 -6.63
C ILE A 122 -5.43 6.55 -6.72
N ALA A 123 -6.64 6.52 -7.26
CA ALA A 123 -7.37 5.28 -7.50
C ALA A 123 -6.96 4.63 -8.82
N VAL A 124 -6.57 3.36 -8.82
CA VAL A 124 -6.12 2.62 -10.01
C VAL A 124 -6.88 1.30 -10.13
N ASN A 125 -6.87 0.71 -11.32
CA ASN A 125 -7.31 -0.66 -11.51
C ASN A 125 -6.35 -1.64 -10.80
N ARG A 126 -6.92 -2.55 -10.01
CA ARG A 126 -6.24 -3.54 -9.19
C ARG A 126 -5.45 -4.53 -10.01
N LYS A 127 -6.04 -5.05 -11.09
CA LYS A 127 -5.40 -6.02 -11.97
C LYS A 127 -4.15 -5.42 -12.60
N TRP A 128 -4.27 -4.24 -13.21
CA TRP A 128 -3.14 -3.51 -13.77
C TRP A 128 -2.03 -3.24 -12.75
N PHE A 129 -2.39 -2.82 -11.54
CA PHE A 129 -1.40 -2.56 -10.48
C PHE A 129 -0.64 -3.82 -10.10
N ASN A 130 -1.33 -4.95 -9.94
CA ASN A 130 -0.70 -6.22 -9.60
C ASN A 130 0.20 -6.75 -10.74
N GLU A 131 -0.26 -6.71 -11.98
CA GLU A 131 0.53 -7.12 -13.15
C GLU A 131 1.78 -6.24 -13.30
N SER A 132 1.64 -4.93 -13.10
CA SER A 132 2.78 -4.00 -13.18
C SER A 132 3.77 -4.22 -12.03
N ARG A 133 3.29 -4.52 -10.81
CA ARG A 133 4.16 -4.92 -9.70
C ARG A 133 4.97 -6.15 -10.05
N GLU A 134 4.34 -7.18 -10.60
CA GLU A 134 5.04 -8.41 -10.99
C GLU A 134 6.09 -8.17 -12.07
N GLN A 135 5.79 -7.28 -13.03
CA GLN A 135 6.69 -6.94 -14.12
C GLN A 135 7.89 -6.10 -13.68
N TYR A 136 7.68 -5.10 -12.81
CA TYR A 136 8.68 -4.08 -12.51
C TYR A 136 9.35 -4.24 -11.14
N CYS A 137 8.78 -5.02 -10.22
CA CYS A 137 9.38 -5.19 -8.90
C CYS A 137 10.33 -6.39 -8.84
N PRO A 138 11.49 -6.24 -8.18
CA PRO A 138 12.38 -7.36 -7.92
C PRO A 138 11.70 -8.36 -6.96
N ARG A 139 11.91 -9.66 -7.20
CA ARG A 139 11.36 -10.73 -6.34
C ARG A 139 12.08 -10.86 -4.99
N ASN A 140 13.29 -10.33 -4.86
CA ASN A 140 14.09 -10.46 -3.65
C ASN A 140 14.17 -9.12 -2.91
N CYS A 141 13.32 -8.98 -1.89
CA CYS A 141 13.09 -7.72 -1.20
C CYS A 141 13.75 -7.63 0.19
N GLY A 142 14.49 -8.66 0.59
CA GLY A 142 15.04 -8.74 1.95
C GLY A 142 13.97 -8.83 3.04
N PRO A 143 14.38 -8.86 4.33
CA PRO A 143 13.45 -8.94 5.44
C PRO A 143 12.63 -7.64 5.60
N ARG A 144 11.39 -7.77 6.04
CA ARG A 144 10.48 -6.65 6.32
C ARG A 144 11.04 -5.77 7.45
N PRO A 145 11.01 -4.44 7.32
CA PRO A 145 11.32 -3.53 8.43
C PRO A 145 10.33 -3.73 9.60
N PRO A 146 10.81 -3.75 10.86
CA PRO A 146 9.95 -3.83 12.03
C PRO A 146 9.33 -2.45 12.30
N CYS A 147 8.17 -2.18 11.71
CA CYS A 147 7.44 -0.94 11.96
C CYS A 147 5.94 -1.21 12.06
N PHE A 148 5.28 -0.42 12.91
CA PHE A 148 3.83 -0.39 13.07
C PHE A 148 3.35 0.98 12.61
N VAL A 149 2.41 0.99 11.68
CA VAL A 149 1.80 2.22 11.16
C VAL A 149 0.30 2.13 11.34
N GLU A 150 -0.25 3.10 12.08
CA GLU A 150 -1.69 3.29 12.16
C GLU A 150 -2.15 4.13 10.95
N PRO A 151 -3.23 3.75 10.28
CA PRO A 151 -3.79 4.58 9.22
C PRO A 151 -4.41 5.84 9.83
N LEU A 152 -3.89 7.02 9.48
CA LEU A 152 -4.31 8.30 10.05
C LEU A 152 -5.63 8.81 9.44
N ASN A 153 -5.93 8.44 8.19
CA ASN A 153 -7.12 8.94 7.51
C ASN A 153 -7.66 7.93 6.49
N ILE A 154 -8.69 7.21 6.92
CA ILE A 154 -9.44 6.23 6.11
C ILE A 154 -10.72 6.82 5.50
N ASN A 155 -10.85 8.16 5.45
CA ASN A 155 -12.04 8.83 4.92
C ASN A 155 -12.08 8.88 3.39
N TYR A 156 -11.30 8.07 2.69
CA TYR A 156 -11.33 7.96 1.24
C TYR A 156 -11.28 6.49 0.83
N SER A 157 -11.93 6.17 -0.28
CA SER A 157 -11.88 4.87 -0.92
C SER A 157 -11.70 5.02 -2.43
N ALA A 158 -11.27 3.95 -3.08
CA ALA A 158 -11.30 3.86 -4.54
C ALA A 158 -12.63 3.23 -4.94
N ARG A 159 -13.34 3.85 -5.90
CA ARG A 159 -14.63 3.35 -6.41
C ARG A 159 -14.67 3.40 -7.93
N CYS A 160 -15.50 2.55 -8.50
CA CYS A 160 -15.73 2.51 -9.93
C CYS A 160 -16.88 3.47 -10.31
N ILE A 161 -16.54 4.59 -10.94
CA ILE A 161 -17.49 5.61 -11.37
C ILE A 161 -17.31 5.81 -12.87
N GLY A 162 -18.37 5.57 -13.65
CA GLY A 162 -18.30 5.71 -15.11
C GLY A 162 -17.25 4.80 -15.77
N ASN A 163 -17.09 3.56 -15.26
CA ASN A 163 -16.05 2.61 -15.66
C ASN A 163 -14.61 3.11 -15.41
N GLN A 164 -14.42 4.09 -14.52
CA GLN A 164 -13.12 4.59 -14.10
C GLN A 164 -12.97 4.53 -12.59
N CYS A 165 -11.80 4.09 -12.13
CA CYS A 165 -11.42 4.11 -10.73
C CYS A 165 -11.15 5.56 -10.31
N GLU A 166 -12.03 6.06 -9.46
CA GLU A 166 -11.96 7.38 -8.86
C GLU A 166 -11.69 7.29 -7.36
N LYS A 167 -10.87 8.21 -6.85
CA LYS A 167 -10.70 8.38 -5.40
C LYS A 167 -11.87 9.23 -4.92
N VAL A 168 -12.68 8.68 -4.03
CA VAL A 168 -13.82 9.40 -3.47
C VAL A 168 -13.72 9.51 -1.96
N PRO A 169 -14.23 10.59 -1.36
CA PRO A 169 -14.40 10.65 0.07
C PRO A 169 -15.40 9.57 0.51
N ASN A 170 -15.04 8.79 1.52
CA ASN A 170 -15.96 8.07 2.37
C ASN A 170 -16.73 9.11 3.17
N ILE A 171 -17.71 9.73 2.52
CA ILE A 171 -18.80 10.36 3.24
C ILE A 171 -19.41 9.19 3.98
N ARG A 172 -19.08 9.03 5.28
CA ARG A 172 -19.93 8.27 6.19
C ARG A 172 -21.28 8.88 5.90
N LYS A 173 -22.16 8.15 5.19
CA LYS A 173 -23.56 8.50 5.24
C LYS A 173 -23.78 8.51 6.73
N ASN A 174 -24.00 9.69 7.30
CA ASN A 174 -24.68 9.78 8.57
C ASN A 174 -26.00 9.11 8.23
N VAL A 175 -26.02 7.78 8.37
CA VAL A 175 -27.22 6.99 8.26
C VAL A 175 -27.96 7.50 9.48
N SER A 176 -28.78 8.53 9.27
CA SER A 176 -29.88 8.79 10.18
C SER A 176 -30.50 7.42 10.42
N PRO A 177 -30.69 6.99 11.67
CA PRO A 177 -31.31 5.71 11.98
C PRO A 177 -32.65 5.65 11.25
N GLY A 178 -32.63 4.98 10.12
CA GLY A 178 -33.57 5.19 9.03
C GLY A 178 -33.76 3.84 8.39
N ASN A 179 -34.70 3.09 8.98
CA ASN A 179 -35.30 1.85 8.53
C ASN A 179 -34.63 1.22 7.31
N PHE A 180 -33.61 0.40 7.58
CA PHE A 180 -33.17 -0.62 6.65
C PHE A 180 -34.30 -1.65 6.54
N SER A 181 -35.16 -1.49 5.53
CA SER A 181 -36.14 -2.51 5.17
C SER A 181 -35.38 -3.63 4.45
N THR A 182 -35.01 -4.67 5.19
CA THR A 182 -34.56 -5.94 4.64
C THR A 182 -35.78 -6.68 4.06
N ASN A 183 -36.18 -6.31 2.85
CA ASN A 183 -37.06 -7.15 2.03
C ASN A 183 -36.22 -8.20 1.29
N GLU A 184 -35.59 -9.09 2.05
CA GLU A 184 -35.19 -10.40 1.55
C GLU A 184 -35.79 -11.43 2.49
N SER A 185 -37.09 -11.68 2.28
CA SER A 185 -37.84 -12.72 2.99
C SER A 185 -37.40 -14.09 2.45
N ARG A 186 -36.23 -14.55 2.86
CA ARG A 186 -36.05 -15.99 3.02
C ARG A 186 -36.73 -16.37 4.32
N ASN A 187 -37.68 -17.29 4.18
CA ASN A 187 -38.46 -17.88 5.26
C ASN A 187 -37.54 -18.81 6.08
N GLU A 188 -36.47 -18.27 6.64
CA GLU A 188 -35.61 -18.94 7.60
C GLU A 188 -36.34 -18.90 8.94
N THR A 189 -36.91 -20.04 9.30
CA THR A 189 -37.46 -20.34 10.62
C THR A 189 -36.44 -19.98 11.69
N SER A 190 -36.53 -18.77 12.24
CA SER A 190 -36.06 -18.29 13.55
C SER A 190 -34.97 -19.16 14.21
N ALA A 191 -33.85 -19.38 13.54
CA ALA A 191 -32.69 -19.96 14.16
C ALA A 191 -32.04 -18.82 14.95
N GLU A 192 -31.89 -19.00 16.26
CA GLU A 192 -31.06 -18.10 17.06
C GLU A 192 -29.69 -17.97 16.38
N PRO A 193 -29.12 -16.77 16.26
CA PRO A 193 -27.85 -16.59 15.58
C PRO A 193 -26.78 -17.38 16.31
N GLU A 194 -26.01 -18.18 15.57
CA GLU A 194 -24.83 -18.84 16.10
C GLU A 194 -23.75 -17.78 16.37
N GLY A 195 -23.48 -17.51 17.66
CA GLY A 195 -22.53 -16.48 18.08
C GLY A 195 -22.21 -16.55 19.57
N ILE A 196 -21.33 -15.64 20.01
CA ILE A 196 -20.91 -15.55 21.41
C ILE A 196 -21.71 -14.43 22.07
N TYR A 197 -22.54 -14.79 23.04
CA TYR A 197 -23.30 -13.84 23.84
C TYR A 197 -22.42 -13.22 24.92
N PHE A 198 -22.60 -11.92 25.17
CA PHE A 198 -21.86 -11.18 26.18
C PHE A 198 -22.70 -10.02 26.72
N ALA A 199 -22.20 -9.35 27.76
CA ALA A 199 -22.89 -8.25 28.44
C ALA A 199 -24.25 -8.65 29.03
N ASP A 200 -24.29 -9.78 29.76
CA ASP A 200 -25.51 -10.38 30.29
C ASP A 200 -26.52 -10.73 29.17
N ASP A 201 -26.02 -11.38 28.12
CA ASP A 201 -26.77 -11.82 26.93
C ASP A 201 -27.47 -10.70 26.14
N ARG A 202 -27.09 -9.43 26.34
CA ARG A 202 -27.64 -8.29 25.58
C ARG A 202 -27.07 -8.18 24.17
N TYR A 203 -25.85 -8.66 23.97
CA TYR A 203 -25.18 -8.60 22.67
C TYR A 203 -24.69 -9.98 22.26
N VAL A 204 -24.68 -10.21 20.94
CA VAL A 204 -24.11 -11.41 20.33
C VAL A 204 -23.07 -11.00 19.30
N LEU A 205 -21.87 -11.57 19.42
CA LEU A 205 -20.81 -11.43 18.43
C LEU A 205 -20.93 -12.58 17.42
N VAL A 206 -21.21 -12.23 16.17
CA VAL A 206 -21.44 -13.20 15.08
C VAL A 206 -20.32 -13.09 14.06
N LEU A 207 -19.70 -14.22 13.71
CA LEU A 207 -18.72 -14.29 12.63
C LEU A 207 -19.42 -14.26 11.27
N GLY A 208 -19.28 -13.14 10.56
CA GLY A 208 -19.85 -12.90 9.24
C GLY A 208 -19.04 -13.49 8.10
N ASP A 209 -17.72 -13.30 8.09
CA ASP A 209 -16.85 -13.84 7.05
C ASP A 209 -15.41 -14.00 7.54
N VAL A 210 -14.60 -14.76 6.81
CA VAL A 210 -13.16 -14.88 7.03
C VAL A 210 -12.45 -14.20 5.86
N VAL A 211 -11.83 -13.07 6.17
CA VAL A 211 -11.11 -12.24 5.21
C VAL A 211 -9.63 -12.58 5.27
N LEU A 212 -9.05 -12.87 4.11
CA LEU A 212 -7.61 -12.90 3.92
C LEU A 212 -7.21 -11.53 3.34
N PRO A 213 -6.87 -10.52 4.17
CA PRO A 213 -6.20 -9.34 3.65
C PRO A 213 -4.94 -9.77 2.90
N ALA A 214 -4.38 -8.89 2.07
CA ALA A 214 -3.26 -9.21 1.17
C ALA A 214 -1.94 -9.67 1.86
N TYR A 215 -1.96 -9.97 3.15
CA TYR A 215 -0.87 -10.41 4.00
C TYR A 215 -1.32 -11.64 4.82
N ASP A 216 -0.40 -12.56 5.11
CA ASP A 216 -0.61 -13.91 5.70
C ASP A 216 -1.37 -14.01 7.05
N SER A 217 -2.02 -12.94 7.51
CA SER A 217 -2.91 -12.96 8.68
C SER A 217 -4.36 -13.18 8.25
N VAL A 218 -5.01 -14.20 8.79
CA VAL A 218 -6.44 -14.44 8.59
C VAL A 218 -7.23 -13.53 9.53
N CYS A 219 -8.29 -12.89 9.04
CA CYS A 219 -9.12 -11.99 9.84
C CYS A 219 -10.58 -12.37 9.81
N GLY A 220 -11.27 -12.24 10.95
CA GLY A 220 -12.71 -12.41 11.01
C GLY A 220 -13.41 -11.07 10.81
N ALA A 221 -14.39 -11.04 9.91
CA ALA A 221 -15.38 -9.97 9.85
C ALA A 221 -16.51 -10.34 10.82
N PHE A 222 -16.58 -9.65 11.95
CA PHE A 222 -17.57 -9.88 12.99
C PHE A 222 -18.66 -8.81 12.95
N SER A 223 -19.88 -9.18 13.32
CA SER A 223 -20.96 -8.23 13.61
C SER A 223 -21.33 -8.34 15.09
N VAL A 224 -21.36 -7.21 15.78
CA VAL A 224 -21.98 -7.10 17.11
C VAL A 224 -23.44 -6.81 16.89
N ARG A 225 -24.32 -7.64 17.44
CA ARG A 225 -25.77 -7.50 17.29
C ARG A 225 -26.46 -7.42 18.63
N ASP A 226 -27.56 -6.67 18.67
CA ASP A 226 -28.49 -6.69 19.81
C ASP A 226 -29.23 -8.04 19.83
N SER A 227 -29.18 -8.76 20.95
CA SER A 227 -29.76 -10.11 21.04
C SER A 227 -31.29 -10.13 20.97
N SER A 228 -31.97 -9.02 21.29
CA SER A 228 -33.43 -8.95 21.35
C SER A 228 -34.08 -8.84 19.97
N ASN A 229 -33.39 -8.20 19.02
CA ASN A 229 -33.93 -7.89 17.70
C ASN A 229 -32.96 -8.23 16.55
N LEU A 230 -31.77 -8.75 16.87
CA LEU A 230 -30.71 -9.14 15.94
C LEU A 230 -30.21 -8.03 15.01
N SER A 231 -30.50 -6.77 15.35
CA SER A 231 -30.01 -5.61 14.60
C SER A 231 -28.50 -5.47 14.79
N VAL A 232 -27.81 -5.12 13.71
CA VAL A 232 -26.36 -4.90 13.73
C VAL A 232 -26.07 -3.57 14.41
N VAL A 233 -25.35 -3.63 15.52
CA VAL A 233 -24.88 -2.47 16.28
C VAL A 233 -23.54 -2.00 15.76
N ASP A 234 -22.63 -2.93 15.45
CA ASP A 234 -21.31 -2.60 14.91
C ASP A 234 -20.75 -3.73 14.02
N ASN A 235 -19.78 -3.40 13.18
CA ASN A 235 -19.01 -4.35 12.39
C ASN A 235 -17.52 -4.19 12.69
N LEU A 236 -16.88 -5.31 13.02
CA LEU A 236 -15.50 -5.38 13.46
C LEU A 236 -14.70 -6.23 12.48
N LEU A 237 -13.46 -5.82 12.19
CA LEU A 237 -12.53 -6.63 11.41
C LEU A 237 -11.31 -6.88 12.31
N ILE A 238 -11.23 -8.09 12.85
CA ILE A 238 -10.20 -8.44 13.83
C ILE A 238 -9.40 -9.61 13.27
N CYS A 239 -8.10 -9.40 13.13
CA CYS A 239 -7.18 -10.43 12.66
C CYS A 239 -6.74 -11.35 13.80
N GLU A 240 -6.34 -12.55 13.44
CA GLU A 240 -5.73 -13.51 14.35
C GLU A 240 -4.59 -12.88 15.17
N GLY A 241 -4.62 -13.10 16.49
CA GLY A 241 -3.67 -12.53 17.44
C GLY A 241 -3.90 -11.06 17.82
N ASN A 242 -4.86 -10.37 17.17
CA ASN A 242 -5.18 -8.98 17.47
C ASN A 242 -6.43 -8.85 18.35
N SER A 243 -6.63 -7.63 18.86
CA SER A 243 -7.80 -7.28 19.64
C SER A 243 -8.39 -5.95 19.21
N GLN A 244 -9.70 -5.80 19.32
CA GLN A 244 -10.40 -4.54 19.11
C GLN A 244 -11.26 -4.20 20.34
N THR A 245 -11.22 -2.94 20.73
CA THR A 245 -12.12 -2.41 21.76
C THR A 245 -13.44 -1.98 21.12
N TRP A 246 -14.55 -2.43 21.69
CA TRP A 246 -15.90 -2.03 21.35
C TRP A 246 -16.56 -1.37 22.57
N ILE A 247 -17.27 -0.27 22.36
CA ILE A 247 -17.97 0.46 23.43
C ILE A 247 -19.47 0.30 23.20
N SER A 248 -20.20 -0.22 24.18
CA SER A 248 -21.64 -0.42 24.04
C SER A 248 -22.40 0.91 23.98
N PRO A 249 -23.65 0.91 23.47
CA PRO A 249 -24.56 2.05 23.57
C PRO A 249 -24.70 2.64 24.98
N GLU A 250 -24.51 1.85 26.04
CA GLU A 250 -24.54 2.30 27.43
C GLU A 250 -23.20 2.85 27.94
N GLY A 251 -22.15 2.81 27.12
CA GLY A 251 -20.81 3.31 27.44
C GLY A 251 -19.89 2.30 28.13
N GLN A 252 -20.27 1.03 28.21
CA GLN A 252 -19.40 -0.02 28.75
C GLN A 252 -18.39 -0.46 27.70
N GLU A 253 -17.12 -0.59 28.11
CA GLU A 253 -16.03 -0.98 27.23
C GLU A 253 -15.81 -2.49 27.25
N TYR A 254 -15.69 -3.08 26.06
CA TYR A 254 -15.38 -4.50 25.87
C TYR A 254 -14.14 -4.65 24.99
N ARG A 255 -13.21 -5.49 25.41
CA ARG A 255 -12.06 -5.87 24.59
C ARG A 255 -12.29 -7.25 23.98
N ILE A 256 -12.37 -7.30 22.66
CA ILE A 256 -12.60 -8.51 21.88
C ILE A 256 -11.27 -8.95 21.29
N VAL A 257 -10.79 -10.13 21.67
CA VAL A 257 -9.52 -10.70 21.22
C VAL A 257 -9.79 -11.91 20.35
N VAL A 258 -9.27 -11.92 19.12
CA VAL A 258 -9.35 -13.09 18.24
C VAL A 258 -8.07 -13.90 18.42
N VAL A 259 -8.22 -15.10 18.98
CA VAL A 259 -7.12 -16.04 19.19
C VAL A 259 -6.77 -16.73 17.88
N GLU A 260 -7.79 -17.26 17.20
CA GLU A 260 -7.66 -17.98 15.93
C GLU A 260 -8.88 -17.72 15.06
N VAL A 261 -8.70 -17.67 13.74
CA VAL A 261 -9.78 -17.57 12.76
C VAL A 261 -9.45 -18.46 11.57
N ALA A 262 -10.41 -19.27 11.13
CA ALA A 262 -10.20 -20.13 9.97
C ALA A 262 -11.48 -20.30 9.14
N ALA A 263 -11.28 -20.30 7.81
CA ALA A 263 -12.27 -20.83 6.88
C ALA A 263 -12.07 -22.35 6.77
N GLY A 264 -13.13 -23.11 7.00
CA GLY A 264 -13.15 -24.55 6.78
C GLY A 264 -12.91 -24.90 5.30
N TYR A 265 -12.49 -26.14 5.06
CA TYR A 265 -12.09 -26.63 3.73
C TYR A 265 -13.14 -26.43 2.62
N THR A 266 -14.42 -26.36 2.97
CA THR A 266 -15.53 -26.18 2.03
C THR A 266 -15.90 -24.73 1.76
N LYS A 267 -15.25 -23.74 2.41
CA LYS A 267 -15.63 -22.31 2.46
C LYS A 267 -17.00 -22.00 3.09
N GLU A 268 -17.83 -23.02 3.31
CA GLU A 268 -19.15 -22.88 3.95
C GLU A 268 -19.06 -22.91 5.48
N VAL A 269 -18.09 -23.66 6.01
CA VAL A 269 -17.82 -23.69 7.45
C VAL A 269 -16.77 -22.63 7.75
N LYS A 270 -17.00 -21.83 8.78
CA LYS A 270 -16.07 -20.81 9.28
C LYS A 270 -16.14 -20.85 10.80
N TRP A 271 -15.02 -20.60 11.45
CA TRP A 271 -14.99 -20.53 12.91
C TRP A 271 -13.93 -19.55 13.37
N ALA A 272 -14.13 -19.05 14.58
CA ALA A 272 -13.21 -18.16 15.27
C ALA A 272 -13.15 -18.55 16.74
N GLU A 273 -11.95 -18.61 17.31
CA GLU A 273 -11.78 -18.61 18.75
C GLU A 273 -11.63 -17.16 19.22
N VAL A 274 -12.57 -16.72 20.07
CA VAL A 274 -12.65 -15.33 20.53
C VAL A 274 -12.76 -15.29 22.04
N ILE A 275 -12.04 -14.37 22.67
CA ILE A 275 -12.13 -14.06 24.09
C ILE A 275 -12.64 -12.62 24.23
N ILE A 276 -13.69 -12.42 25.04
CA ILE A 276 -14.27 -11.11 25.31
C ILE A 276 -14.04 -10.75 26.78
N TYR A 277 -13.46 -9.57 27.02
CA TYR A 277 -13.31 -8.96 28.34
C TYR A 277 -14.24 -7.76 28.42
N GLY A 278 -14.89 -7.51 29.56
CA GLY A 278 -15.82 -6.39 29.76
C GLY A 278 -15.93 -5.94 31.21
#